data_AF-A0A9D6R8R6-F1
#
_entry.id   AF-A0A9D6R8R6-F1
#
_cell.length_a   1.000
_cell.length_b   1.000
_cell.length_c   1.000
_cell.angle_alpha   90.00
_cell.angle_beta   90.00
_cell.angle_gamma   90.00
#
_symmetry.space_group_name_H-M   'P 1'
#
loop_
_entity.id
_entity.type
_entity.pdbx_description
1 polymer ?
#
loop_
_entity_poly.entity_id
_entity_poly.type
_entity_poly.pdbx_seq_one_letter_code
_entity_poly.pdbx_strand_id
1 'polypeptide(L)' 'MQTGCPYCAATREDLESRGVTFTVVNVTEHPEAIPELLKLTKGACLLPVLVEGGRIHVAPDGGRHF' A
#
# COMPACT_ATOMS: atom_id res chain seq x y z
N MET A 1 4.17 -0.45 -0.26
CA MET A 1 4.84 -0.53 1.06
C MET A 1 6.13 0.27 0.99
N GLN A 2 6.49 0.98 2.07
CA GLN A 2 7.80 1.62 2.25
C GLN A 2 8.45 0.98 3.48
N THR A 3 9.73 0.64 3.41
CA THR A 3 10.48 0.05 4.52
C THR A 3 10.48 0.99 5.74
N GLY A 4 9.97 0.51 6.88
CA GLY A 4 9.89 1.28 8.13
C GLY A 4 8.64 2.15 8.30
N CYS A 5 7.61 2.01 7.46
CA CYS A 5 6.33 2.70 7.64
C CYS A 5 5.40 1.94 8.61
N PRO A 6 5.02 2.52 9.77
CA PRO A 6 4.18 1.84 10.76
C PRO A 6 2.77 1.51 10.22
N TYR A 7 2.21 2.38 9.39
CA TYR A 7 0.90 2.15 8.76
C TYR A 7 0.94 0.97 7.78
N CYS A 8 2.05 0.78 7.05
CA CYS A 8 2.20 -0.39 6.17
C CYS A 8 2.31 -1.70 6.96
N ALA A 9 2.99 -1.68 8.11
CA ALA A 9 3.09 -2.84 8.99
C ALA A 9 1.72 -3.22 9.57
N ALA A 10 0.97 -2.24 10.08
CA ALA A 10 -0.37 -2.46 10.62
C ALA A 10 -1.35 -3.05 9.57
N THR A 11 -1.36 -2.52 8.34
CA THR A 11 -2.19 -3.09 7.27
C THR A 11 -1.78 -4.51 6.88
N ARG A 12 -0.47 -4.81 6.91
CA ARG A 12 0.01 -6.18 6.66
C ARG A 12 -0.49 -7.12 7.76
N GLU A 13 -0.31 -6.76 9.03
CA GLU A 13 -0.78 -7.57 10.16
C GLU A 13 -2.30 -7.77 10.14
N ASP A 14 -3.09 -6.74 9.76
CA ASP A 14 -4.54 -6.88 9.55
C ASP A 14 -4.85 -7.95 8.51
N LEU A 15 -4.23 -7.86 7.33
CA LEU A 15 -4.47 -8.81 6.24
C LEU A 15 -4.03 -10.24 6.59
N GLU A 16 -2.91 -10.39 7.30
CA GLU A 16 -2.43 -11.68 7.83
C GLU A 16 -3.41 -12.24 8.87
N SER A 17 -3.89 -11.40 9.80
CA SER A 17 -4.85 -11.81 10.83
C SER A 17 -6.19 -12.25 10.24
N ARG A 18 -6.59 -11.64 9.11
CA ARG A 18 -7.80 -11.99 8.35
C ARG A 18 -7.61 -13.23 7.47
N GLY A 19 -6.39 -13.79 7.39
CA GLY A 19 -6.08 -14.94 6.54
C GLY A 19 -6.22 -14.65 5.04
N VAL A 20 -6.14 -13.38 4.65
CA VAL A 20 -6.29 -12.95 3.25
C VAL A 20 -5.00 -13.23 2.51
N THR A 21 -5.09 -13.75 1.28
CA THR A 21 -3.91 -13.85 0.41
C THR A 21 -3.66 -12.49 -0.24
N PHE A 22 -2.48 -11.92 -0.01
CA PHE A 22 -2.09 -10.62 -0.57
C PHE A 22 -0.66 -10.66 -1.09
N THR A 23 -0.33 -9.71 -1.98
CA THR A 23 1.02 -9.50 -2.47
C THR A 23 1.51 -8.13 -2.03
N VAL A 24 2.71 -8.08 -1.46
CA VAL A 24 3.33 -6.84 -1.03
C VAL A 24 4.20 -6.30 -2.16
N VAL A 25 3.90 -5.08 -2.62
CA VAL A 25 4.78 -4.33 -3.51
C VAL A 25 5.50 -3.25 -2.71
N ASN A 26 6.82 -3.40 -2.55
CA ASN A 26 7.66 -2.41 -1.88
C ASN A 26 8.17 -1.39 -2.90
N VAL A 27 7.66 -0.15 -2.83
CA VAL A 27 8.03 0.90 -3.81
C VAL A 27 9.41 1.50 -3.53
N THR A 28 9.99 1.23 -2.36
CA THR A 28 11.39 1.59 -2.05
C THR A 28 12.35 0.65 -2.76
N GLU A 29 12.00 -0.63 -2.88
CA GLU A 29 12.80 -1.64 -3.58
C GLU A 29 12.48 -1.69 -5.08
N HIS A 30 11.23 -1.38 -5.45
CA HIS A 30 10.72 -1.34 -6.81
C HIS A 30 10.23 0.07 -7.19
N PRO A 31 11.13 1.05 -7.37
CA PRO A 31 10.75 2.39 -7.79
C PRO A 31 10.02 2.41 -9.14
N GLU A 32 10.22 1.41 -9.98
CA GLU A 32 9.48 1.20 -11.23
C GLU A 32 7.98 1.00 -11.04
N ALA A 33 7.53 0.62 -9.84
CA ALA A 33 6.11 0.48 -9.51
C ALA A 33 5.45 1.82 -9.13
N ILE A 34 6.23 2.89 -8.88
CA ILE A 34 5.72 4.21 -8.49
C ILE A 34 4.80 4.81 -9.54
N PRO A 35 5.12 4.82 -10.86
CA PRO A 35 4.23 5.34 -11.88
C PRO A 35 2.89 4.60 -11.95
N GLU A 36 2.90 3.28 -11.72
CA GLU A 36 1.68 2.48 -11.69
C GLU A 36 0.85 2.77 -10.45
N LEU A 37 1.49 2.86 -9.27
CA LEU A 37 0.86 3.30 -8.04
C LEU A 37 0.19 4.66 -8.22
N LEU A 38 0.87 5.65 -8.81
CA LEU A 38 0.32 6.98 -9.05
C LEU A 38 -0.89 6.95 -9.99
N LYS A 39 -0.87 6.12 -11.03
CA LYS A 39 -2.03 5.94 -11.91
C LYS A 39 -3.22 5.38 -11.14
N LEU A 40 -2.99 4.39 -10.28
CA LEU A 40 -4.01 3.76 -9.45
C LEU A 40 -4.59 4.73 -8.42
N THR A 41 -3.74 5.52 -7.77
CA THR A 41 -4.15 6.45 -6.70
C THR A 41 -4.54 7.85 -7.20
N LYS A 42 -4.63 8.05 -8.53
CA LYS A 42 -4.89 9.36 -9.17
C LYS A 42 -3.89 10.44 -8.74
N GLY A 43 -2.63 10.06 -8.56
CA GLY A 43 -1.51 10.95 -8.22
C GLY A 43 -1.22 11.07 -6.73
N ALA A 44 -1.89 10.30 -5.86
CA ALA A 44 -1.59 10.34 -4.44
C ALA A 44 -0.31 9.54 -4.11
N CYS A 45 0.71 10.23 -3.61
CA CYS A 45 1.93 9.64 -3.01
C CYS A 45 1.71 9.29 -1.53
N LEU A 46 0.70 8.47 -1.22
CA LEU A 46 0.36 8.13 0.15
C LEU A 46 0.34 6.61 0.34
N LEU A 47 0.88 6.13 1.45
CA LEU A 47 0.91 4.71 1.81
C LEU A 47 0.26 4.48 3.18
N PRO A 48 -0.33 3.31 3.43
CA PRO A 48 -0.45 2.14 2.54
C PRO A 48 -1.53 2.30 1.47
N VAL A 49 -1.39 1.59 0.35
CA VAL A 49 -2.43 1.46 -0.68
C VAL A 49 -2.81 0.00 -0.77
N LEU A 50 -4.08 -0.29 -0.59
CA LEU A 50 -4.66 -1.63 -0.69
C LEU A 50 -5.54 -1.69 -1.95
N VAL A 51 -5.33 -2.72 -2.76
CA VAL A 51 -6.16 -2.98 -3.95
C VAL A 51 -6.91 -4.28 -3.72
N GLU A 52 -8.23 -4.21 -3.53
CA GLU A 52 -9.10 -5.35 -3.24
C GLU A 52 -10.21 -5.43 -4.29
N GLY A 53 -10.24 -6.50 -5.09
CA GLY A 53 -11.31 -6.72 -6.08
C GLY A 53 -11.51 -5.57 -7.09
N GLY A 54 -10.44 -4.84 -7.43
CA GLY A 54 -10.49 -3.66 -8.30
C GLY A 54 -10.85 -2.35 -7.60
N ARG A 55 -11.12 -2.37 -6.28
CA ARG A 55 -11.25 -1.17 -5.45
C ARG A 55 -9.90 -0.79 -4.88
N ILE A 56 -9.62 0.52 -4.91
CA ILE A 56 -8.34 1.08 -4.46
C ILE A 56 -8.62 1.86 -3.18
N HIS A 57 -8.05 1.39 -2.08
CA HIS A 57 -8.13 2.01 -0.77
C HIS A 57 -6.79 2.68 -0.48
N VAL A 58 -6.80 4.01 -0.45
CA VAL A 58 -5.59 4.82 -0.17
C VAL A 58 -5.63 5.22 1.29
N ALA A 59 -4.68 4.70 2.07
CA ALA A 59 -4.48 5.00 3.50
C ALA A 59 -5.77 4.96 4.35
N PRO A 60 -6.44 3.80 4.44
CA PRO A 60 -7.74 3.68 5.13
C PRO A 60 -7.71 4.10 6.60
N ASP A 61 -6.58 3.91 7.29
CA ASP A 61 -6.39 4.20 8.72
C ASP A 61 -5.40 5.36 8.98
N GLY A 62 -5.16 6.20 7.96
CA GLY A 62 -4.10 7.20 7.95
C GLY A 62 -2.86 6.75 7.16
N GLY A 63 -2.07 7.71 6.69
CA GLY A 63 -1.00 7.41 5.75
C GLY A 63 0.21 8.33 5.84
N ARG A 64 1.33 7.82 5.32
CA ARG A 64 2.60 8.55 5.24
C ARG A 64 2.92 8.84 3.78
N HIS A 65 3.36 10.07 3.51
CA HIS A 65 4.07 10.38 2.28
C HIS A 65 5.43 9.70 2.31
N PHE A 66 5.81 9.08 1.19
CA PHE A 66 7.11 8.44 1.05
C PHE A 66 8.12 9.34 0.35
#